data_AF-A0A8T4P6R6-F1
#
_entry.id   AF-A0A8T4P6R6-F1
#
_cell.length_a   1.000
_cell.length_b   1.000
_cell.length_c   1.000
_cell.angle_alpha   90.00
_cell.angle_beta   90.00
_cell.angle_gamma   90.00
#
_symmetry.space_group_name_H-M   'P 1'
#
loop_
_entity.id
_entity.type
_entity.pdbx_description
1 polymer ?
#
loop_
_entity_poly.entity_id
_entity_poly.type
_entity_poly.pdbx_seq_one_letter_code
_entity_poly.pdbx_strand_id
1 'polypeptide(L)' 'MAKTKKYPIKKWEVSIMELQNNIGKKFKVTRRLAEMSVAETKMFKSKKKAKKQFDNWLK' A
#
# COMPACT_ATOMS: atom_id res chain seq x y z
N MET A 1 36.57 7.46 -10.54
CA MET A 1 35.43 7.95 -9.72
C MET A 1 34.34 6.90 -9.72
N ALA A 2 34.12 6.22 -8.59
CA ALA A 2 33.08 5.22 -8.45
C ALA A 2 31.71 5.88 -8.64
N LYS A 3 30.95 5.44 -9.64
CA LYS A 3 29.55 5.86 -9.85
C LYS A 3 28.76 5.41 -8.63
N THR A 4 28.50 6.31 -7.68
CA THR A 4 27.54 6.07 -6.61
C THR A 4 26.20 5.78 -7.27
N LYS A 5 25.79 4.50 -7.26
CA LYS A 5 24.44 4.10 -7.66
C LYS A 5 23.49 4.89 -6.75
N LYS A 6 22.90 5.98 -7.25
CA LYS A 6 21.80 6.66 -6.58
C LYS A 6 20.70 5.62 -6.43
N TYR A 7 20.59 5.04 -5.24
CA TYR A 7 19.45 4.20 -4.91
C TYR A 7 18.21 5.08 -5.12
N PRO A 8 17.22 4.63 -5.91
CA PRO A 8 15.99 5.40 -6.08
C PRO A 8 15.45 5.69 -4.67
N ILE A 9 15.25 6.96 -4.38
CA ILE A 9 14.62 7.40 -3.14
C ILE A 9 13.32 6.63 -3.06
N LYS A 10 13.23 5.68 -2.13
CA LYS A 10 12.00 4.92 -1.91
C LYS A 10 10.93 5.99 -1.66
N LYS A 11 9.90 6.03 -2.51
CA LYS A 11 8.81 6.96 -2.33
C LYS A 11 7.80 6.33 -1.38
N TRP A 12 7.13 7.19 -0.63
CA TRP A 12 5.93 6.78 0.07
C TRP A 12 4.86 6.36 -0.95
N GLU A 13 4.23 5.21 -0.71
CA GLU A 13 3.27 4.60 -1.65
C GLU A 13 2.10 4.01 -0.88
N VAL A 14 0.88 4.25 -1.36
CA VAL A 14 -0.33 3.54 -0.91
C VAL A 14 -0.93 2.82 -2.10
N SER A 15 -1.28 1.56 -1.91
CA SER A 15 -1.93 0.72 -2.92
C SER A 15 -3.21 0.11 -2.37
N ILE A 16 -4.18 -0.11 -3.24
CA ILE A 16 -5.40 -0.86 -2.97
C ILE A 16 -5.54 -1.96 -4.03
N MET A 17 -5.74 -3.20 -3.59
CA MET A 17 -5.91 -4.37 -4.45
C MET A 17 -7.22 -5.08 -4.13
N GLU A 18 -7.93 -5.52 -5.17
CA GLU A 18 -9.10 -6.38 -5.04
C GLU A 18 -8.65 -7.85 -5.09
N LEU A 19 -9.03 -8.62 -4.09
CA LEU A 19 -8.76 -10.06 -4.00
C LEU A 19 -10.10 -10.79 -4.12
N GLN A 20 -10.32 -11.44 -5.26
CA GLN A 20 -11.50 -12.26 -5.49
C GLN A 20 -11.16 -13.72 -5.23
N ASN A 21 -11.69 -14.28 -4.14
CA ASN A 21 -11.57 -15.71 -3.82
C ASN A 21 -12.94 -16.39 -4.00
N ASN A 22 -12.95 -17.73 -4.01
CA ASN A 22 -14.17 -18.55 -4.10
C ASN A 22 -15.21 -18.26 -2.99
N ILE A 23 -14.80 -17.58 -1.90
CA ILE A 23 -15.62 -17.26 -0.73
C ILE A 23 -16.15 -15.81 -0.79
N GLY A 24 -15.64 -14.96 -1.70
CA GLY A 24 -16.09 -13.58 -1.89
C GLY A 24 -14.96 -12.58 -2.19
N LYS A 25 -15.35 -11.31 -2.30
CA LYS A 25 -14.44 -10.19 -2.59
C LYS A 25 -13.85 -9.61 -1.30
N LYS A 26 -12.52 -9.51 -1.24
CA LYS A 26 -11.77 -8.79 -0.21
C LYS A 26 -10.95 -7.68 -0.85
N PHE A 27 -10.57 -6.69 -0.04
CA PHE A 27 -9.81 -5.53 -0.47
C PHE A 27 -8.60 -5.38 0.44
N LYS A 28 -7.41 -5.36 -0.13
CA LYS A 28 -6.15 -5.21 0.57
C LYS A 28 -5.62 -3.80 0.32
N VAL A 29 -5.38 -3.04 1.39
CA VAL A 29 -4.76 -1.71 1.33
C VAL A 29 -3.38 -1.81 1.95
N THR A 30 -2.34 -1.39 1.24
CA THR A 30 -0.95 -1.45 1.70
C THR A 30 -0.31 -0.07 1.60
N ARG A 31 0.27 0.42 2.69
CA ARG A 31 1.08 1.66 2.73
C ARG A 31 2.54 1.31 2.98
N ARG A 32 3.44 1.84 2.17
CA ARG A 32 4.89 1.71 2.32
C ARG A 32 5.48 3.01 2.83
N LEU A 33 6.10 2.94 4.00
CA LEU A 33 6.86 4.02 4.61
C LEU A 33 8.32 3.84 4.22
N ALA A 34 8.76 4.61 3.23
CA ALA A 34 10.08 4.52 2.64
C ALA A 34 11.23 4.72 3.64
N GLU A 35 11.08 5.70 4.52
CA GLU A 35 12.08 6.10 5.52
C GLU A 35 12.37 4.97 6.52
N MET A 36 11.32 4.25 6.94
CA MET A 36 11.43 3.16 7.89
C MET A 36 11.59 1.78 7.22
N SER A 37 11.51 1.69 5.88
CA SER A 37 11.43 0.42 5.15
C SER A 37 10.32 -0.52 5.68
N VAL A 38 9.22 0.04 6.19
CA VAL A 38 8.08 -0.70 6.74
C VAL A 38 6.91 -0.67 5.76
N ALA A 39 6.18 -1.79 5.66
CA ALA A 39 4.91 -1.87 4.95
C ALA A 39 3.77 -2.22 5.90
N GLU A 40 2.78 -1.35 6.01
CA GLU A 40 1.53 -1.60 6.75
C GLU A 40 0.46 -2.12 5.79
N THR A 41 -0.21 -3.21 6.13
CA THR A 41 -1.26 -3.82 5.30
C THR A 41 -2.54 -4.01 6.10
N LYS A 42 -3.68 -3.61 5.54
CA LYS A 42 -5.02 -3.85 6.10
C LYS A 42 -5.94 -4.51 5.08
N MET A 43 -6.79 -5.41 5.57
CA MET A 43 -7.73 -6.18 4.75
C MET A 43 -9.16 -5.81 5.12
N PHE A 44 -10.01 -5.66 4.10
CA PHE A 44 -11.41 -5.27 4.25
C PHE A 44 -12.32 -6.17 3.44
N LYS A 45 -13.53 -6.41 3.95
CA LYS A 45 -14.59 -7.12 3.20
C LYS A 45 -15.40 -6.19 2.28
N SER A 46 -15.27 -4.87 2.44
CA SER A 46 -16.05 -3.87 1.70
C SER A 46 -15.14 -2.85 1.03
N LYS A 47 -15.42 -2.58 -0.26
CA LYS A 47 -14.72 -1.57 -1.07
C LYS A 47 -14.77 -0.19 -0.44
N LYS A 48 -15.92 0.20 0.11
CA LYS A 48 -16.13 1.52 0.73
C LYS A 48 -15.20 1.74 1.92
N LYS A 49 -15.04 0.71 2.77
CA LYS A 49 -14.11 0.78 3.92
C LYS A 49 -12.65 0.81 3.49
N ALA A 50 -12.29 0.01 2.49
CA ALA A 50 -10.93 0.01 1.93
C ALA A 50 -10.57 1.36 1.31
N LYS A 51 -11.48 1.96 0.54
CA LYS A 51 -11.29 3.30 -0.06
C LYS A 51 -11.14 4.37 1.02
N LYS A 52 -11.99 4.36 2.06
CA LYS A 52 -11.86 5.29 3.19
C LYS A 52 -10.48 5.19 3.87
N GLN A 53 -9.96 3.97 4.06
CA GLN A 53 -8.62 3.79 4.62
C GLN A 53 -7.51 4.29 3.69
N PHE A 54 -7.65 4.02 2.39
CA PHE A 54 -6.73 4.50 1.36
C PHE A 54 -6.66 6.02 1.34
N ASP A 55 -7.82 6.70 1.28
CA ASP A 55 -7.91 8.16 1.29
C ASP A 55 -7.37 8.76 2.60
N ASN A 56 -7.62 8.10 3.74
CA ASN A 56 -7.08 8.53 5.03
C ASN A 56 -5.55 8.39 5.13
N TRP A 57 -4.96 7.47 4.38
CA TRP A 57 -3.51 7.36 4.31
C TRP A 57 -2.89 8.34 3.32
N LEU A 58 -3.63 8.76 2.28
CA LEU A 58 -3.23 9.79 1.30
C LEU A 58 -3.21 11.23 1.84
N LYS A 59 -3.94 11.51 2.93
CA LYS A 59 -3.83 12.79 3.64
C LYS A 59 -2.57 12.86 4.47
#